data_AF-A0A5D2K7G3-F1
#
_entry.id   AF-A0A5D2K7G3-F1
#
_cell.length_a   1.000
_cell.length_b   1.000
_cell.length_c   1.000
_cell.angle_alpha   90.00
_cell.angle_beta   90.00
_cell.angle_gamma   90.00
#
_symmetry.space_group_name_H-M   'P 1'
#
loop_
_entity.id
_entity.type
_entity.pdbx_description
1 polymer ?
#
loop_
_entity_poly.entity_id
_entity_poly.type
_entity_poly.pdbx_seq_one_letter_code
_entity_poly.pdbx_strand_id
1 'polypeptide(L)'
;MASWNSVFLSWLKNFSNIFKDLSSMRVENPANASHCLSSSDLLPLIEQGNKEYKMDEVQLGSHTIRSHGFAIARTHMHDWLILVLLVVIWVVILIIHPFYRFVGKDMMDDLRYPLQSNTVPVWAVPMYAVLLPVLIFIFVYIRRRDVYDLHHAVLGLLFSVLVTAVITDSIKNAVGRPRPDFFWRCFPDGKDVYDKWGNVICHGDKSVIREGHKSFPSGHTS
;
A
#
# COMPACT_ATOMS: atom_id res chain seq x y z
N MET A 1 8.59 -16.49 4.74
CA MET A 1 7.77 -15.88 3.66
C MET A 1 6.28 -16.18 3.75
N ALA A 2 5.86 -17.37 4.22
CA ALA A 2 4.44 -17.72 4.35
C ALA A 2 3.64 -16.83 5.33
N SER A 3 4.28 -16.33 6.40
CA SER A 3 3.62 -15.46 7.38
C SER A 3 3.29 -14.06 6.83
N TRP A 4 4.19 -13.42 6.08
CA TRP A 4 3.99 -12.04 5.60
C TRP A 4 2.91 -11.94 4.52
N ASN A 5 2.88 -12.88 3.56
CA ASN A 5 1.91 -12.87 2.47
C ASN A 5 0.48 -12.99 3.00
N SER A 6 0.25 -13.90 3.95
CA SER A 6 -1.08 -14.07 4.56
C SER A 6 -1.50 -12.85 5.38
N VAL A 7 -0.59 -12.28 6.17
CA VAL A 7 -0.90 -11.13 7.05
C VAL A 7 -1.12 -9.86 6.23
N PHE A 8 -0.29 -9.55 5.25
CA PHE A 8 -0.46 -8.37 4.41
C PHE A 8 -1.65 -8.49 3.46
N LEU A 9 -1.88 -9.66 2.84
CA LEU A 9 -3.09 -9.87 2.02
C LEU A 9 -4.36 -9.88 2.87
N SER A 10 -4.32 -10.49 4.06
CA SER A 10 -5.43 -10.44 5.02
C SER A 10 -5.67 -9.01 5.47
N TRP A 11 -4.62 -8.23 5.69
CA TRP A 11 -4.76 -6.84 6.08
C TRP A 11 -5.21 -5.96 4.92
N LEU A 12 -4.76 -6.14 3.68
CA LEU A 12 -5.29 -5.42 2.52
C LEU A 12 -6.78 -5.72 2.32
N LYS A 13 -7.20 -6.97 2.49
CA LYS A 13 -8.62 -7.36 2.50
C LYS A 13 -9.35 -6.69 3.65
N ASN A 14 -8.77 -6.69 4.85
CA ASN A 14 -9.36 -6.06 6.02
C ASN A 14 -9.43 -4.54 5.88
N PHE A 15 -8.43 -3.89 5.29
CA PHE A 15 -8.38 -2.46 5.02
C PHE A 15 -9.40 -2.07 3.94
N SER A 16 -9.52 -2.87 2.87
CA SER A 16 -10.59 -2.71 1.89
C SER A 16 -11.98 -2.84 2.54
N ASN A 17 -12.15 -3.78 3.48
CA ASN A 17 -13.40 -3.96 4.21
C ASN A 17 -13.65 -2.83 5.21
N ILE A 18 -12.64 -2.39 5.97
CA ILE A 18 -12.69 -1.24 6.88
C ILE A 18 -13.04 0.02 6.09
N PHE A 19 -12.52 0.20 4.89
CA PHE A 19 -12.88 1.33 4.05
C PHE A 19 -14.31 1.21 3.52
N LYS A 20 -14.75 0.01 3.10
CA LYS A 20 -16.16 -0.24 2.78
C LYS A 20 -17.05 0.05 3.98
N ASP A 21 -16.61 -0.28 5.19
CA ASP A 21 -17.32 -0.03 6.45
C ASP A 21 -17.26 1.44 6.88
N LEU A 22 -16.17 2.17 6.65
CA LEU A 22 -16.09 3.62 6.85
C LEU A 22 -16.96 4.36 5.84
N SER A 23 -17.04 3.85 4.61
CA SER A 23 -18.00 4.31 3.61
C SER A 23 -19.45 3.88 3.92
N SER A 24 -19.66 3.05 4.93
CA SER A 24 -20.97 2.56 5.39
C SER A 24 -21.34 3.11 6.78
N MET A 25 -20.36 3.61 7.54
CA MET A 25 -20.50 4.05 8.92
C MET A 25 -21.37 5.30 8.98
N ARG A 26 -22.64 5.02 9.29
CA ARG A 26 -23.65 5.91 9.84
C ARG A 26 -23.09 6.60 11.08
N VAL A 27 -22.68 7.86 10.94
CA VAL A 27 -22.66 8.77 12.09
C VAL A 27 -24.11 9.03 12.46
N GLU A 28 -24.62 8.39 13.51
CA GLU A 28 -25.83 8.83 14.18
C GLU A 28 -25.58 10.24 14.71
N ASN A 29 -26.31 11.21 14.17
CA ASN A 29 -26.37 12.54 14.76
C ASN A 29 -27.68 12.68 15.53
N PRO A 30 -27.64 13.22 16.77
CA PRO A 30 -28.83 13.55 17.51
C PRO A 30 -29.56 14.67 16.76
N ALA A 31 -30.73 14.35 16.21
CA ALA A 31 -31.65 15.34 15.71
C ALA A 31 -32.17 16.17 16.89
N ASN A 32 -31.85 17.46 16.94
CA ASN A 32 -32.74 18.56 17.34
C ASN A 32 -31.96 19.88 17.39
N ALA A 33 -32.02 20.64 16.31
CA ALA A 33 -31.94 22.09 16.36
C ALA A 33 -32.73 22.65 15.18
N SER A 34 -33.88 23.16 15.55
CA SER A 34 -34.97 23.72 14.79
C SER A 34 -34.66 25.04 14.06
N HIS A 35 -35.60 25.38 13.17
CA HIS A 35 -36.10 26.70 12.80
C HIS A 35 -35.66 27.34 11.47
N CYS A 36 -36.70 27.55 10.66
CA CYS A 36 -36.79 28.24 9.37
C CYS A 36 -36.36 29.70 9.44
N LEU A 37 -35.99 30.26 8.28
CA LEU A 37 -36.51 31.55 7.80
C LEU A 37 -36.33 31.64 6.28
N SER A 38 -37.46 31.77 5.59
CA SER A 38 -37.55 32.24 4.21
C SER A 38 -37.86 33.73 4.25
N SER A 39 -37.28 34.53 3.36
CA SER A 39 -37.89 35.79 2.92
C SER A 39 -37.39 36.11 1.52
N SER A 40 -38.33 36.15 0.58
CA SER A 40 -38.16 36.74 -0.74
C SER A 40 -38.10 38.27 -0.66
N ASP A 41 -37.58 38.86 -1.74
CA ASP A 41 -37.80 40.23 -2.21
C ASP A 41 -36.97 41.37 -1.61
N LEU A 42 -35.84 41.70 -2.26
CA LEU A 42 -35.49 43.10 -2.52
C LEU A 42 -34.65 43.26 -3.80
N LEU A 43 -35.24 44.00 -4.74
CA LEU A 43 -34.82 44.29 -6.11
C LEU A 43 -33.70 45.38 -6.14
N PRO A 44 -33.24 45.89 -7.31
CA PRO A 44 -31.87 45.82 -7.83
C PRO A 44 -31.16 47.20 -7.85
N LEU A 45 -29.98 47.24 -8.47
CA LEU A 45 -29.28 48.39 -9.10
C LEU A 45 -27.92 48.78 -8.51
N ILE A 46 -26.92 48.77 -9.42
CA ILE A 46 -25.61 49.46 -9.40
C ILE A 46 -24.61 48.78 -8.45
N GLU A 47 -23.51 48.18 -8.93
CA GLU A 47 -22.32 48.91 -9.38
C GLU A 47 -21.37 48.00 -10.21
N GLN A 48 -20.75 48.57 -11.23
CA GLN A 48 -19.68 47.95 -12.00
C GLN A 48 -18.37 48.00 -11.21
N GLY A 49 -17.71 46.87 -10.98
CA GLY A 49 -16.33 46.85 -10.48
C GLY A 49 -15.89 45.48 -9.99
N ASN A 50 -14.71 45.04 -10.42
CA ASN A 50 -14.03 43.78 -10.10
C ASN A 50 -14.66 42.48 -10.65
N LYS A 51 -14.15 42.04 -11.81
CA LYS A 51 -13.96 40.60 -12.05
C LYS A 51 -12.83 40.10 -11.15
N GLU A 52 -13.15 40.01 -9.86
CA GLU A 52 -12.46 39.09 -8.98
C GLU A 52 -12.74 37.70 -9.56
N TYR A 53 -11.68 36.97 -9.94
CA TYR A 53 -11.80 35.55 -10.24
C TYR A 53 -12.14 34.87 -8.91
N LYS A 54 -13.42 34.96 -8.55
CA LYS A 54 -14.05 34.16 -7.52
C LYS A 54 -13.90 32.74 -8.03
N MET A 55 -12.85 32.06 -7.57
CA MET A 55 -12.90 30.61 -7.51
C MET A 55 -14.19 30.33 -6.78
N ASP A 56 -15.18 29.80 -7.51
CA ASP A 56 -16.36 29.26 -6.91
C ASP A 56 -15.84 28.24 -5.89
N GLU A 57 -15.87 28.64 -4.61
CA GLU A 57 -16.13 27.70 -3.53
C GLU A 57 -17.36 26.96 -4.02
N VAL A 58 -17.11 25.82 -4.66
CA VAL A 58 -18.11 24.82 -4.92
C VAL A 58 -18.74 24.63 -3.56
N GLN A 59 -19.99 25.10 -3.42
CA GLN A 59 -20.80 24.91 -2.25
C GLN A 59 -20.81 23.40 -2.01
N LEU A 60 -19.86 22.95 -1.21
CA LEU A 60 -19.76 21.59 -0.78
C LEU A 60 -20.85 21.49 0.28
N GLY A 61 -22.07 21.35 -0.23
CA GLY A 61 -23.20 20.91 0.56
C GLY A 61 -22.72 19.73 1.38
N SER A 62 -23.25 19.60 2.59
CA SER A 62 -22.96 18.45 3.46
C SER A 62 -23.41 17.17 2.74
N HIS A 63 -22.57 16.66 1.84
CA HIS A 63 -22.89 15.57 0.95
C HIS A 63 -22.63 14.29 1.74
N THR A 64 -23.70 13.86 2.39
CA THR A 64 -23.73 12.64 3.17
C THR A 64 -23.53 11.44 2.24
N ILE A 65 -22.72 10.49 2.71
CA ILE A 65 -22.26 9.27 2.01
C ILE A 65 -23.39 8.41 1.39
N ARG A 66 -24.64 8.61 1.85
CA ARG A 66 -25.77 7.69 1.69
C ARG A 66 -26.26 7.46 0.25
N SER A 67 -26.06 8.40 -0.69
CA SER A 67 -26.52 8.23 -2.08
C SER A 67 -25.42 8.42 -3.13
N HIS A 68 -24.32 9.07 -2.78
CA HIS A 68 -23.30 9.48 -3.76
C HIS A 68 -22.06 8.58 -3.80
N GLY A 69 -21.78 7.77 -2.76
CA GLY A 69 -20.60 6.91 -2.75
C GLY A 69 -20.56 5.91 -3.91
N PHE A 70 -21.70 5.32 -4.26
CA PHE A 70 -21.82 4.41 -5.40
C PHE A 70 -21.68 5.13 -6.75
N ALA A 71 -22.22 6.36 -6.86
CA ALA A 71 -22.05 7.19 -8.06
C ALA A 71 -20.58 7.55 -8.27
N ILE A 72 -19.87 7.93 -7.21
CA ILE A 72 -18.44 8.25 -7.22
C ILE A 72 -17.61 7.02 -7.62
N ALA A 73 -17.85 5.87 -7.00
CA ALA A 73 -17.15 4.63 -7.34
C ALA A 73 -17.37 4.21 -8.81
N ARG A 74 -18.57 4.45 -9.35
CA ARG A 74 -18.89 4.19 -10.77
C ARG A 74 -18.17 5.16 -11.71
N THR A 75 -18.05 6.43 -11.34
CA THR A 75 -17.28 7.42 -12.11
C THR A 75 -15.79 7.04 -12.15
N HIS A 76 -15.24 6.56 -11.03
CA HIS A 76 -13.83 6.14 -10.89
C HIS A 76 -13.59 4.65 -11.16
N MET A 77 -14.46 4.00 -11.95
CA MET A 77 -14.35 2.55 -12.22
C MET A 77 -13.00 2.14 -12.82
N HIS A 78 -12.38 3.00 -13.64
CA HIS A 78 -11.06 2.76 -14.23
C HIS A 78 -9.96 2.70 -13.18
N ASP A 79 -9.98 3.60 -12.19
CA ASP A 79 -8.98 3.63 -11.11
C ASP A 79 -9.04 2.36 -10.26
N TRP A 80 -10.26 1.89 -9.97
CA TRP A 80 -10.48 0.62 -9.27
C TRP A 80 -10.03 -0.60 -10.11
N LEU A 81 -10.27 -0.59 -11.42
CA LEU A 81 -9.78 -1.65 -12.32
C LEU A 81 -8.25 -1.71 -12.31
N ILE A 82 -7.58 -0.57 -12.38
CA ILE A 82 -6.11 -0.48 -12.32
C ILE A 82 -5.60 -1.02 -10.97
N LEU A 83 -6.25 -0.68 -9.85
CA LEU A 83 -5.88 -1.22 -8.54
C LEU A 83 -6.01 -2.75 -8.49
N VAL A 84 -7.09 -3.31 -9.02
CA VAL A 84 -7.27 -4.77 -9.11
C VAL A 84 -6.18 -5.40 -9.98
N LEU A 85 -5.87 -4.79 -11.13
CA LEU A 85 -4.81 -5.24 -12.01
C LEU A 85 -3.44 -5.23 -11.31
N LEU A 86 -3.11 -4.17 -10.57
CA LEU A 86 -1.86 -4.07 -9.80
C LEU A 86 -1.77 -5.17 -8.73
N VAL A 87 -2.87 -5.47 -8.04
CA VAL A 87 -2.92 -6.57 -7.06
C VAL A 87 -2.67 -7.92 -7.75
N VAL A 88 -3.28 -8.17 -8.90
CA VAL A 88 -3.07 -9.41 -9.66
C VAL A 88 -1.61 -9.54 -10.10
N ILE A 89 -1.03 -8.48 -10.67
CA ILE A 89 0.38 -8.45 -11.07
C ILE A 89 1.28 -8.72 -9.88
N TRP A 90 1.03 -8.06 -8.74
CA TRP A 90 1.82 -8.27 -7.53
C TRP A 90 1.74 -9.72 -7.03
N VAL A 91 0.55 -10.32 -7.00
CA VAL A 91 0.37 -11.73 -6.61
C VAL A 91 1.13 -12.67 -7.55
N VAL A 92 1.11 -12.42 -8.86
CA VAL A 92 1.89 -13.20 -9.84
C VAL A 92 3.39 -13.09 -9.53
N ILE A 93 3.91 -11.88 -9.30
CA ILE A 93 5.32 -11.64 -8.94
C ILE A 93 5.71 -12.38 -7.65
N LEU A 94 4.81 -12.49 -6.66
CA LEU A 94 5.08 -13.21 -5.42
C LEU A 94 5.24 -14.72 -5.62
N ILE A 95 4.57 -15.30 -6.61
CA ILE A 95 4.63 -16.74 -6.92
C ILE A 95 5.89 -17.07 -7.72
N ILE A 96 6.33 -16.16 -8.59
CA ILE A 96 7.50 -16.34 -9.44
C ILE A 96 8.78 -16.49 -8.59
N HIS A 97 9.59 -17.48 -8.94
CA HIS A 97 10.91 -17.68 -8.34
C HIS A 97 11.88 -16.57 -8.78
N PRO A 98 12.71 -16.05 -7.85
CA PRO A 98 13.73 -15.06 -8.21
C PRO A 98 14.76 -15.67 -9.15
N PHE A 99 15.39 -14.83 -9.97
CA PHE A 99 16.53 -15.21 -10.78
C PHE A 99 17.68 -15.69 -9.89
N TYR A 100 18.22 -16.88 -10.16
CA TYR A 100 19.35 -17.41 -9.42
C TYR A 100 20.65 -16.96 -10.08
N ARG A 101 21.23 -15.89 -9.53
CA ARG A 101 22.57 -15.46 -9.91
C ARG A 101 23.61 -16.49 -9.42
N PHE A 102 24.58 -16.81 -10.26
CA PHE A 102 25.72 -17.65 -9.91
C PHE A 102 26.44 -17.10 -8.66
N VAL A 103 26.67 -17.97 -7.68
CA VAL A 103 27.41 -17.64 -6.46
C VAL A 103 28.60 -18.60 -6.36
N GLY A 104 29.79 -18.04 -6.55
CA GLY A 104 31.06 -18.77 -6.44
C GLY A 104 31.52 -18.89 -4.99
N LYS A 105 32.52 -19.75 -4.78
CA LYS A 105 33.17 -19.96 -3.47
C LYS A 105 33.92 -18.72 -2.98
N ASP A 106 34.56 -17.99 -3.90
CA ASP A 106 35.28 -16.75 -3.68
C ASP A 106 34.38 -15.63 -3.13
N MET A 107 33.12 -15.58 -3.58
CA MET A 107 32.14 -14.60 -3.09
C MET A 107 31.56 -14.98 -1.73
N MET A 108 31.78 -16.21 -1.26
CA MET A 108 31.04 -16.76 -0.14
C MET A 108 31.53 -16.23 1.22
N ASP A 109 32.76 -15.70 1.28
CA ASP A 109 33.32 -15.07 2.48
C ASP A 109 32.53 -13.80 2.86
N ASP A 110 32.12 -12.98 1.87
CA ASP A 110 31.30 -11.78 2.09
C ASP A 110 29.84 -12.10 2.47
N LEU A 111 29.41 -13.34 2.25
CA LEU A 111 28.02 -13.81 2.44
C LEU A 111 27.85 -14.62 3.73
N ARG A 112 28.83 -14.55 4.64
CA ARG A 112 28.91 -15.38 5.85
C ARG A 112 28.47 -14.69 7.14
N TYR A 113 27.81 -13.54 7.06
CA TYR A 113 27.31 -12.85 8.26
C TYR A 113 26.31 -13.74 9.02
N PRO A 114 26.31 -13.69 10.37
CA PRO A 114 25.44 -14.53 11.18
C PRO A 114 23.97 -14.32 10.81
N LEU A 115 23.22 -15.42 10.74
CA LEU A 115 21.78 -15.38 10.47
C LEU A 115 21.06 -14.75 11.65
N GLN A 116 20.71 -13.47 11.52
CA GLN A 116 19.96 -12.74 12.55
C GLN A 116 18.46 -12.79 12.26
N SER A 117 17.64 -12.88 13.32
CA SER A 117 16.20 -12.63 13.22
C SER A 117 15.94 -11.14 12.93
N ASN A 118 14.90 -10.84 12.16
CA ASN A 118 14.53 -9.45 11.88
C ASN A 118 14.21 -8.69 13.19
N THR A 119 14.91 -7.59 13.45
CA THR A 119 14.66 -6.72 14.63
C THR A 119 13.27 -6.10 14.58
N VAL A 120 12.82 -5.69 13.39
CA VAL A 120 11.47 -5.21 13.14
C VAL A 120 10.75 -6.25 12.28
N PRO A 121 9.55 -6.70 12.67
CA PRO A 121 8.80 -7.61 11.85
C PRO A 121 8.40 -6.93 10.55
N VAL A 122 8.64 -7.61 9.42
CA VAL A 122 8.35 -7.10 8.08
C VAL A 122 6.86 -6.75 7.90
N TRP A 123 5.96 -7.33 8.70
CA TRP A 123 4.53 -7.01 8.68
C TRP A 123 4.21 -5.66 9.33
N ALA A 124 5.02 -5.18 10.27
CA ALA A 124 4.75 -3.93 10.97
C ALA A 124 4.93 -2.71 10.06
N VAL A 125 5.87 -2.76 9.11
CA VAL A 125 6.13 -1.64 8.18
C VAL A 125 4.87 -1.23 7.41
N PRO A 126 4.19 -2.11 6.65
CA PRO A 126 2.96 -1.74 5.96
C PRO A 126 1.82 -1.38 6.91
N MET A 127 1.79 -1.91 8.14
CA MET A 127 0.78 -1.49 9.13
C MET A 127 0.93 -0.02 9.45
N TYR A 128 2.13 0.42 9.84
CA TYR A 128 2.36 1.81 10.20
C TYR A 128 2.29 2.75 8.99
N ALA A 129 2.81 2.32 7.84
CA ALA A 129 2.81 3.10 6.60
C ALA A 129 1.40 3.45 6.10
N VAL A 130 0.39 2.63 6.41
CA VAL A 130 -1.01 2.91 6.01
C VAL A 130 -1.86 3.39 7.17
N LEU A 131 -1.70 2.83 8.38
CA LEU A 131 -2.51 3.23 9.53
C LEU A 131 -2.34 4.73 9.83
N LEU A 132 -1.12 5.25 9.82
CA LEU A 132 -0.85 6.64 10.15
C LEU A 132 -1.52 7.60 9.14
N PRO A 133 -1.32 7.48 7.81
CA PRO A 133 -2.04 8.32 6.84
C PRO A 133 -3.56 8.21 6.94
N VAL A 134 -4.10 7.00 7.16
CA VAL A 134 -5.55 6.79 7.27
C VAL A 134 -6.14 7.52 8.47
N LEU A 135 -5.45 7.53 9.62
CA LEU A 135 -5.87 8.30 10.78
C LEU A 135 -5.90 9.81 10.48
N ILE A 136 -4.93 10.31 9.73
CA ILE A 136 -4.89 11.71 9.30
C ILE A 136 -6.07 12.02 8.36
N PHE A 137 -6.34 11.16 7.37
CA PHE A 137 -7.45 11.35 6.45
C PHE A 137 -8.81 11.34 7.17
N ILE A 138 -8.98 10.45 8.15
CA ILE A 138 -10.19 10.41 8.99
C ILE A 138 -10.33 11.69 9.81
N PHE A 139 -9.24 12.19 10.41
CA PHE A 139 -9.27 13.43 11.18
C PHE A 139 -9.67 14.63 10.32
N VAL A 140 -9.10 14.75 9.11
CA VAL A 140 -9.48 15.79 8.13
C VAL A 140 -10.94 15.63 7.70
N TYR A 141 -11.39 14.39 7.45
CA TYR A 141 -12.78 14.09 7.11
C TYR A 141 -13.75 14.53 8.20
N ILE A 142 -13.46 14.28 9.48
CA ILE A 142 -14.32 14.72 10.60
C ILE A 142 -14.45 16.25 10.62
N ARG A 143 -13.37 16.97 10.28
CA ARG A 143 -13.33 18.44 10.30
C ARG A 143 -14.00 19.08 9.09
N ARG A 144 -13.77 18.56 7.88
CA ARG A 144 -14.23 19.12 6.60
C ARG A 144 -15.54 18.51 6.09
N ARG A 145 -15.92 17.31 6.56
CA ARG A 145 -17.10 16.53 6.14
C ARG A 145 -17.18 16.30 4.62
N ASP A 146 -16.04 16.29 3.93
CA ASP A 146 -15.94 16.08 2.48
C ASP A 146 -15.59 14.62 2.14
N VAL A 147 -16.52 13.94 1.46
CA VAL A 147 -16.39 12.53 1.06
C VAL A 147 -15.48 12.36 -0.15
N TYR A 148 -15.40 13.36 -1.04
CA TYR A 148 -14.59 13.29 -2.25
C TYR A 148 -13.10 13.35 -1.90
N ASP A 149 -12.73 14.27 -1.00
CA ASP A 149 -11.35 14.39 -0.50
C ASP A 149 -10.89 13.09 0.17
N LEU A 150 -11.72 12.49 1.03
CA LEU A 150 -11.44 11.20 1.64
C LEU A 150 -11.28 10.07 0.60
N HIS A 151 -12.16 10.03 -0.41
CA HIS A 151 -12.10 9.01 -1.45
C HIS A 151 -10.81 9.09 -2.27
N HIS A 152 -10.45 10.28 -2.74
CA HIS A 152 -9.23 10.49 -3.51
C HIS A 152 -7.97 10.25 -2.67
N ALA A 153 -7.95 10.68 -1.41
CA ALA A 153 -6.83 10.42 -0.50
C ALA A 153 -6.59 8.92 -0.31
N VAL A 154 -7.64 8.13 -0.11
CA VAL A 154 -7.53 6.68 0.06
C VAL A 154 -7.13 5.97 -1.25
N LEU A 155 -7.72 6.37 -2.39
CA LEU A 155 -7.32 5.82 -3.69
C LEU A 155 -5.83 6.10 -3.98
N GLY A 156 -5.36 7.32 -3.73
CA GLY A 156 -3.96 7.69 -3.90
C GLY A 156 -3.02 6.89 -3.00
N LEU A 157 -3.40 6.66 -1.74
CA LEU A 157 -2.62 5.85 -0.80
C LEU A 157 -2.50 4.40 -1.25
N LEU A 158 -3.62 3.77 -1.65
CA LEU A 158 -3.64 2.40 -2.15
C LEU A 158 -2.79 2.26 -3.42
N PHE A 159 -2.91 3.21 -4.34
CA PHE A 159 -2.15 3.21 -5.58
C PHE A 159 -0.64 3.32 -5.30
N SER A 160 -0.23 4.26 -4.45
CA SER A 160 1.17 4.45 -4.07
C SER A 160 1.79 3.18 -3.47
N VAL A 161 1.11 2.57 -2.49
CA VAL A 161 1.59 1.35 -1.83
C VAL A 161 1.71 0.18 -2.81
N LEU A 162 0.71 -0.03 -3.67
CA LEU A 162 0.70 -1.15 -4.61
C LEU A 162 1.75 -0.99 -5.72
N VAL A 163 1.91 0.22 -6.27
CA VAL A 163 2.94 0.48 -7.29
C VAL A 163 4.33 0.25 -6.70
N THR A 164 4.60 0.74 -5.50
CA THR A 164 5.87 0.51 -4.81
C THR A 164 6.09 -0.99 -4.56
N ALA A 165 5.07 -1.73 -4.12
CA ALA A 165 5.17 -3.18 -3.91
C ALA A 165 5.50 -3.94 -5.22
N VAL A 166 4.81 -3.60 -6.31
CA VAL A 166 5.06 -4.21 -7.63
C VAL A 166 6.48 -3.93 -8.09
N ILE A 167 6.93 -2.67 -8.05
CA ILE A 167 8.27 -2.29 -8.53
C ILE A 167 9.36 -2.95 -7.68
N THR A 168 9.26 -2.86 -6.36
CA THR A 168 10.29 -3.39 -5.45
C THR A 168 10.43 -4.90 -5.56
N ASP A 169 9.32 -5.64 -5.59
CA ASP A 169 9.36 -7.11 -5.70
C ASP A 169 9.75 -7.57 -7.10
N SER A 170 9.40 -6.81 -8.15
CA SER A 170 9.89 -7.06 -9.52
C SER A 170 11.41 -6.96 -9.58
N ILE A 171 11.98 -5.89 -9.01
CA ILE A 171 13.45 -5.69 -9.01
C ILE A 171 14.13 -6.79 -8.19
N LYS A 172 13.59 -7.17 -7.02
CA LYS A 172 14.14 -8.28 -6.22
C LYS A 172 14.20 -9.58 -7.00
N ASN A 173 13.12 -9.92 -7.71
CA ASN A 173 13.07 -11.13 -8.50
C ASN A 173 13.99 -11.06 -9.72
N ALA A 174 14.13 -9.90 -10.36
CA ALA A 174 14.99 -9.71 -11.53
C ALA A 174 16.50 -9.74 -11.18
N VAL A 175 16.89 -9.09 -10.09
CA VAL A 175 18.31 -8.94 -9.73
C VAL A 175 18.87 -10.20 -9.07
N GLY A 176 18.09 -10.85 -8.19
CA GLY A 176 18.51 -12.12 -7.57
C GLY A 176 19.75 -12.02 -6.67
N ARG A 177 20.06 -10.82 -6.16
CA ARG A 177 21.28 -10.56 -5.38
C ARG A 177 21.23 -11.34 -4.05
N PRO A 178 22.29 -12.11 -3.71
CA PRO A 178 22.39 -12.77 -2.41
C PRO A 178 22.42 -11.76 -1.26
N ARG A 179 21.86 -12.13 -0.11
CA ARG A 179 21.98 -11.39 1.15
C ARG A 179 23.33 -11.68 1.83
N PRO A 180 23.82 -10.78 2.69
CA PRO A 180 25.05 -11.01 3.45
C PRO A 180 24.99 -12.20 4.41
N ASP A 181 23.79 -12.71 4.74
CA ASP A 181 23.55 -13.90 5.55
C ASP A 181 23.24 -15.16 4.70
N PHE A 182 23.51 -15.12 3.39
CA PHE A 182 23.13 -16.17 2.45
C PHE A 182 23.78 -17.53 2.76
N PHE A 183 25.02 -17.55 3.25
CA PHE A 183 25.73 -18.79 3.59
C PHE A 183 24.91 -19.67 4.55
N TRP A 184 24.46 -19.10 5.66
CA TRP A 184 23.72 -19.83 6.69
C TRP A 184 22.30 -20.20 6.26
N ARG A 185 21.72 -19.47 5.29
CA ARG A 185 20.44 -19.81 4.65
C ARG A 185 20.57 -21.02 3.71
N CYS A 186 21.70 -21.11 3.00
CA CYS A 186 21.99 -22.14 2.02
C CYS A 186 22.51 -23.44 2.67
N PHE A 187 23.36 -23.30 3.70
CA PHE A 187 24.05 -24.38 4.40
C PHE A 187 23.77 -24.32 5.92
N PRO A 188 22.63 -24.86 6.39
CA PRO A 188 22.32 -24.89 7.82
C PRO A 188 23.37 -25.69 8.64
N ASP A 189 24.02 -26.67 8.00
CA ASP A 189 25.05 -27.51 8.62
C ASP A 189 26.47 -26.89 8.56
N GLY A 190 26.61 -25.71 7.94
CA GLY A 190 27.88 -25.01 7.76
C GLY A 190 28.86 -25.65 6.77
N LYS A 191 28.45 -26.71 6.05
CA LYS A 191 29.25 -27.40 5.04
C LYS A 191 28.93 -26.87 3.66
N ASP A 192 29.89 -26.22 3.02
CA ASP A 192 29.74 -25.66 1.69
C ASP A 192 29.91 -26.72 0.59
N VAL A 193 28.95 -26.77 -0.33
CA VAL A 193 28.94 -27.68 -1.47
C VAL A 193 28.82 -26.89 -2.76
N TYR A 194 29.69 -27.19 -3.72
CA TYR A 194 29.72 -26.55 -5.03
C TYR A 194 29.70 -27.58 -6.14
N ASP A 195 29.10 -27.21 -7.26
CA ASP A 195 29.11 -28.01 -8.49
C ASP A 195 30.48 -27.96 -9.17
N LYS A 196 30.68 -28.80 -10.20
CA LYS A 196 31.88 -28.84 -11.05
C LYS A 196 32.22 -27.49 -11.67
N TRP A 197 31.22 -26.65 -11.90
CA TRP A 197 31.37 -25.29 -12.44
C TRP A 197 31.53 -24.21 -11.35
N GLY A 198 31.65 -24.60 -10.07
CA GLY A 198 31.85 -23.68 -8.95
C GLY A 198 30.58 -22.99 -8.44
N ASN A 199 29.39 -23.35 -8.94
CA ASN A 199 28.13 -22.80 -8.44
C ASN A 199 27.72 -23.46 -7.12
N VAL A 200 27.11 -22.68 -6.23
CA VAL A 200 26.61 -23.16 -4.94
C VAL A 200 25.46 -24.18 -5.10
N ILE A 201 25.52 -25.28 -4.35
CA ILE A 201 24.42 -26.26 -4.25
C ILE A 201 23.83 -26.19 -2.84
N CYS A 202 22.74 -25.45 -2.69
CA CYS A 202 22.07 -25.30 -1.39
C CYS A 202 21.25 -26.53 -1.01
N HIS A 203 21.29 -26.90 0.26
CA HIS A 203 20.50 -27.99 0.84
C HIS A 203 19.61 -27.57 2.02
N GLY A 204 19.57 -26.28 2.34
CA GLY A 204 18.62 -25.71 3.32
C GLY A 204 17.18 -25.64 2.83
N ASP A 205 16.33 -24.98 3.62
CA ASP A 205 14.91 -24.76 3.28
C ASP A 205 14.77 -23.86 2.04
N LYS A 206 14.07 -24.37 1.02
CA LYS A 206 13.81 -23.67 -0.26
C LYS A 206 13.22 -22.28 -0.06
N SER A 207 12.37 -22.09 0.94
CA SER A 207 11.71 -20.81 1.22
C SER A 207 12.67 -19.78 1.83
N VAL A 208 13.64 -20.25 2.62
CA VAL A 208 14.67 -19.42 3.27
C VAL A 208 15.77 -19.07 2.27
N ILE A 209 16.15 -20.02 1.40
CA ILE A 209 17.08 -19.81 0.29
C ILE A 209 16.49 -18.79 -0.69
N ARG A 210 15.21 -18.93 -1.05
CA ARG A 210 14.51 -17.98 -1.92
C ARG A 210 14.55 -16.55 -1.37
N GLU A 211 14.40 -16.40 -0.05
CA GLU A 211 14.53 -15.09 0.61
C GLU A 211 15.98 -14.57 0.59
N GLY A 212 16.95 -15.49 0.69
CA GLY A 212 18.37 -15.18 0.59
C GLY A 212 18.78 -14.54 -0.75
N HIS A 213 18.06 -14.83 -1.85
CA HIS A 213 18.29 -14.20 -3.16
C HIS A 213 17.53 -12.88 -3.38
N LYS A 214 16.84 -12.37 -2.35
CA LYS A 214 16.04 -11.12 -2.42
C LYS A 214 16.63 -10.07 -1.49
N SER A 215 17.84 -9.60 -1.78
CA SER A 215 18.51 -8.58 -0.95
C SER A 215 18.29 -7.14 -1.43
N PHE A 216 18.11 -6.93 -2.73
CA PHE A 216 18.05 -5.60 -3.33
C PHE A 216 16.75 -5.39 -4.12
N PRO A 217 16.05 -4.24 -3.96
CA PRO A 217 16.23 -3.21 -2.93
C PRO A 217 15.65 -3.62 -1.55
N SER A 218 15.94 -2.83 -0.51
CA SER A 218 15.34 -3.01 0.82
C SER A 218 13.86 -2.63 0.80
N GLY A 219 12.99 -3.61 1.10
CA GLY A 219 11.54 -3.35 1.22
C GLY A 219 11.14 -2.51 2.44
N HIS A 220 12.00 -2.41 3.47
CA HIS A 220 11.70 -1.57 4.64
C HIS A 220 11.92 -0.08 4.37
N THR A 221 12.67 0.25 3.32
CA THR A 221 13.04 1.62 2.94
C THR A 221 12.11 2.20 1.89
N SER A 222 11.39 1.33 1.18
CA SER A 222 10.50 1.70 0.06
C SER A 222 9.11 1.99 0.60
#